data_AF-A0A967WPM5-F1
#
_entry.id   AF-A0A967WPM5-F1
#
_cell.length_a   1.000
_cell.length_b   1.000
_cell.length_c   1.000
_cell.angle_alpha   90.00
_cell.angle_beta   90.00
_cell.angle_gamma   90.00
#
_symmetry.space_group_name_H-M   'P 1'
#
loop_
_entity.id
_entity.type
_entity.pdbx_description
1 polymer ?
#
loop_
_entity_poly.entity_id
_entity_poly.type
_entity_poly.pdbx_seq_one_letter_code
_entity_poly.pdbx_strand_id
1 'polypeptide(L)'
;MTSETNDLGPPRPPAPLEWARQNLFRTWYDALLTVLSLGLLYVAIRDALRWILVTADWSPVSENFMLYLVGQFPREEIWRVGLSVAMLSLLLGI
;
A
#
# COMPACT_ATOMS: atom_id res chain seq x y z
N MET A 1 17.43 27.10 -44.68
CA MET A 1 18.33 26.94 -43.52
C MET A 1 17.82 27.86 -42.42
N THR A 2 16.85 27.41 -41.62
CA THR A 2 16.34 28.18 -40.48
C THR A 2 15.80 27.22 -39.42
N SER A 3 16.19 27.49 -38.17
CA SER A 3 15.67 26.94 -36.89
C SER A 3 16.50 25.85 -36.19
N GLU A 4 17.74 26.19 -35.78
CA GLU A 4 18.53 25.45 -34.78
C GLU A 4 18.93 26.43 -33.66
N THR A 5 17.97 26.95 -32.87
CA THR A 5 18.25 27.94 -31.79
C THR A 5 17.36 27.73 -30.56
N ASN A 6 16.88 26.50 -30.29
CA ASN A 6 16.17 26.26 -29.04
C ASN A 6 16.23 24.80 -28.61
N ASP A 7 17.38 24.32 -28.11
CA ASP A 7 17.39 23.02 -27.40
C ASP A 7 18.64 22.80 -26.53
N LEU A 8 18.78 23.58 -25.46
CA LEU A 8 19.65 23.23 -24.32
C LEU A 8 18.85 22.90 -23.05
N GLY A 9 17.52 22.94 -23.13
CA GLY A 9 16.62 22.58 -22.03
C GLY A 9 16.22 21.11 -22.10
N PRO A 10 15.85 20.48 -20.98
CA PRO A 10 15.30 19.13 -21.02
C PRO A 10 14.00 19.09 -21.85
N PRO A 11 13.76 18.01 -22.61
CA PRO A 11 12.54 17.87 -23.41
C PRO A 11 11.31 17.98 -22.49
N ARG A 12 10.26 18.63 -22.98
CA ARG A 12 9.00 18.75 -22.22
C ARG A 12 8.44 17.36 -21.96
N PRO A 13 7.95 17.07 -20.74
CA PRO A 13 7.32 15.79 -20.46
C PRO A 13 6.08 15.60 -21.36
N PRO A 14 5.85 14.39 -21.89
CA PRO A 14 4.68 14.11 -22.72
C PRO A 14 3.38 14.34 -21.93
N ALA A 15 2.31 14.70 -22.64
CA ALA A 15 1.00 14.80 -22.01
C ALA A 15 0.61 13.43 -21.41
N PRO A 16 -0.14 13.36 -20.29
CA PRO A 16 -0.47 12.09 -19.64
C PRO A 16 -1.10 11.05 -20.57
N LEU A 17 -1.95 11.50 -21.51
CA LEU A 17 -2.58 10.63 -22.51
C LEU A 17 -1.57 10.12 -23.55
N GLU A 18 -0.65 10.97 -24.00
CA GLU A 18 0.41 10.59 -24.94
C GLU A 18 1.36 9.58 -24.28
N TRP A 19 1.73 9.81 -23.02
CA TRP A 19 2.52 8.88 -22.22
C TRP A 19 1.80 7.52 -22.08
N ALA A 20 0.52 7.54 -21.73
CA ALA A 20 -0.26 6.31 -21.54
C ALA A 20 -0.37 5.51 -22.84
N ARG A 21 -0.61 6.19 -23.98
CA ARG A 21 -0.63 5.53 -25.29
C ARG A 21 0.74 4.92 -25.64
N GLN A 22 1.83 5.64 -25.39
CA GLN A 22 3.19 5.18 -25.71
C GLN A 22 3.69 4.03 -24.83
N ASN A 23 3.22 3.95 -23.56
CA ASN A 23 3.70 2.97 -22.58
C ASN A 23 2.74 1.80 -22.36
N LEU A 24 1.42 2.04 -22.30
CA LEU A 24 0.42 1.01 -21.99
C LEU A 24 -0.23 0.41 -23.24
N PHE A 25 -0.37 1.19 -24.32
CA PHE A 25 -1.10 0.79 -25.53
C PHE A 25 -0.21 0.82 -26.78
N ARG A 26 1.10 0.56 -26.61
CA ARG A 26 2.07 0.66 -27.70
C ARG A 26 1.81 -0.36 -28.80
N THR A 27 1.48 -1.59 -28.41
CA THR A 27 1.13 -2.70 -29.32
C THR A 27 -0.22 -3.29 -28.96
N TRP A 28 -0.78 -4.12 -29.85
CA TRP A 28 -2.07 -4.79 -29.59
C TRP A 28 -2.00 -5.76 -28.41
N TYR A 29 -0.84 -6.40 -28.18
CA TYR A 29 -0.63 -7.27 -27.03
C TYR A 29 -0.57 -6.45 -25.73
N ASP A 30 0.15 -5.33 -25.73
CA ASP A 30 0.21 -4.43 -24.57
C ASP A 30 -1.19 -3.90 -24.22
N ALA A 31 -2.01 -3.60 -25.23
CA ALA A 31 -3.40 -3.19 -25.03
C ALA A 31 -4.26 -4.30 -24.40
N LEU A 32 -4.15 -5.54 -24.88
CA LEU A 32 -4.87 -6.68 -24.30
C LEU A 32 -4.42 -6.94 -22.86
N LEU A 33 -3.12 -6.96 -22.62
CA LEU A 33 -2.55 -7.16 -21.28
C LEU A 33 -2.99 -6.06 -20.32
N THR A 34 -3.03 -4.80 -20.78
CA THR A 34 -3.50 -3.66 -19.98
C THR A 34 -4.97 -3.83 -19.61
N VAL A 35 -5.84 -4.18 -20.57
CA VAL A 35 -7.28 -4.38 -20.29
C VAL A 35 -7.49 -5.54 -19.31
N LEU A 36 -6.80 -6.66 -19.49
CA LEU A 36 -6.88 -7.80 -18.58
C LEU A 36 -6.39 -7.44 -17.18
N SER A 37 -5.26 -6.73 -17.09
CA SER A 37 -4.70 -6.28 -15.81
C SER A 37 -5.68 -5.33 -15.10
N LEU A 38 -6.30 -4.40 -15.83
CA LEU A 38 -7.27 -3.47 -15.27
C LEU A 38 -8.54 -4.19 -14.79
N GLY A 39 -9.00 -5.20 -15.54
CA GLY A 39 -10.11 -6.06 -15.13
C GLY A 39 -9.80 -6.85 -13.85
N LEU A 40 -8.59 -7.42 -13.76
CA LEU A 40 -8.14 -8.13 -12.56
C LEU A 40 -8.05 -7.20 -11.35
N LEU A 41 -7.44 -6.02 -11.54
CA LEU A 41 -7.36 -4.99 -10.50
C LEU A 41 -8.76 -4.56 -10.05
N TYR A 42 -9.70 -4.39 -10.98
CA TYR A 42 -11.07 -4.02 -10.64
C TYR A 42 -11.74 -5.06 -9.74
N VAL A 43 -11.63 -6.35 -10.07
CA VAL A 43 -12.20 -7.44 -9.25
C VAL A 43 -11.52 -7.48 -7.88
N ALA A 44 -10.18 -7.44 -7.85
CA ALA A 44 -9.41 -7.47 -6.60
C ALA A 44 -9.76 -6.29 -5.68
N ILE A 45 -9.83 -5.07 -6.22
CA ILE A 45 -10.17 -3.86 -5.47
C ILE A 45 -11.62 -3.93 -4.97
N ARG A 46 -12.56 -4.33 -5.82
CA ARG A 46 -13.97 -4.49 -5.44
C ARG A 46 -14.12 -5.44 -4.25
N ASP A 47 -13.49 -6.60 -4.32
CA ASP A 47 -13.62 -7.64 -3.29
C ASP A 47 -12.88 -7.23 -2.02
N ALA A 48 -11.71 -6.60 -2.13
CA ALA A 48 -10.99 -6.03 -0.99
C ALA A 48 -11.81 -4.94 -0.30
N LEU A 49 -12.39 -3.99 -1.03
CA LEU A 49 -13.22 -2.93 -0.46
C LEU A 49 -14.48 -3.50 0.20
N ARG A 50 -15.15 -4.47 -0.42
CA ARG A 50 -16.29 -5.16 0.19
C ARG A 50 -15.89 -5.83 1.49
N TRP A 51 -14.76 -6.55 1.49
CA TRP A 51 -14.26 -7.20 2.69
C TRP A 51 -13.97 -6.18 3.78
N ILE A 52 -13.11 -5.19 3.52
CA ILE A 52 -12.69 -4.16 4.51
C ILE A 52 -13.89 -3.40 5.10
N LEU A 53 -14.84 -2.98 4.26
CA LEU A 53 -15.90 -2.05 4.66
C LEU A 53 -17.18 -2.73 5.14
N VAL A 54 -17.48 -3.94 4.69
CA VAL A 54 -18.80 -4.58 4.91
C VAL A 54 -18.68 -5.86 5.71
N THR A 55 -17.66 -6.69 5.46
CA THR A 55 -17.62 -8.07 5.96
C THR A 55 -16.56 -8.28 7.04
N ALA A 56 -15.51 -7.47 7.06
CA ALA A 56 -14.45 -7.55 8.05
C ALA A 56 -14.98 -7.18 9.43
N ASP A 57 -14.74 -8.06 10.40
CA ASP A 57 -15.01 -7.80 11.80
C ASP A 57 -13.82 -7.04 12.41
N TRP A 58 -14.08 -5.80 12.84
CA TRP A 58 -13.09 -4.93 13.45
C TRP A 58 -13.08 -5.01 14.98
N SER A 59 -13.96 -5.80 15.60
CA SER A 59 -14.03 -5.97 17.06
C SER A 59 -12.68 -6.33 17.70
N PRO A 60 -11.81 -7.20 17.12
CA PRO A 60 -10.50 -7.45 17.70
C PRO A 60 -9.65 -6.18 17.85
N VAL A 61 -9.67 -5.30 16.83
CA VAL A 61 -8.90 -4.05 16.78
C VAL A 61 -9.42 -3.04 17.80
N SER A 62 -10.73 -2.90 17.91
CA SER A 62 -11.35 -1.89 18.78
C SER A 62 -11.53 -2.33 20.23
N GLU A 63 -11.90 -3.59 20.46
CA GLU A 63 -12.31 -4.06 21.78
C GLU A 63 -11.15 -4.59 22.61
N ASN A 64 -10.12 -5.14 21.96
CA ASN A 64 -9.04 -5.84 22.65
C ASN A 64 -7.67 -5.42 22.10
N PHE A 65 -7.36 -4.13 22.17
CA PHE A 65 -6.04 -3.60 21.79
C PHE A 65 -4.89 -4.30 22.51
N MET A 66 -5.15 -4.81 23.72
CA MET A 66 -4.16 -5.56 24.49
C MET A 66 -3.70 -6.86 23.79
N LEU A 67 -4.54 -7.49 22.95
CA LEU A 67 -4.13 -8.63 22.13
C LEU A 67 -3.08 -8.25 21.08
N TYR A 68 -3.08 -7.01 20.59
CA TYR A 68 -2.07 -6.53 19.64
C TYR A 68 -0.77 -6.14 20.33
N LEU A 69 -0.84 -5.54 21.52
CA LEU A 69 0.35 -5.14 22.28
C LEU A 69 1.06 -6.31 22.97
N VAL A 70 0.29 -7.25 23.52
CA VAL A 70 0.79 -8.33 24.37
C VAL A 70 0.77 -9.68 23.65
N GLY A 71 -0.05 -9.83 22.60
CA GLY A 71 -0.25 -11.12 21.91
C GLY A 71 -1.26 -12.02 22.63
N GLN A 72 -1.23 -13.32 22.32
CA GLN A 72 -2.13 -14.33 22.90
C GLN A 72 -1.71 -14.81 24.30
N PHE A 73 -1.18 -13.92 25.16
CA PHE A 73 -0.78 -14.30 26.52
C PHE A 73 -2.01 -14.51 27.42
N PRO A 74 -2.00 -15.55 28.28
CA PRO A 74 -3.03 -15.72 29.29
C PRO A 74 -3.04 -14.53 30.25
N ARG A 75 -4.23 -14.12 30.70
CA ARG A 75 -4.43 -12.86 31.45
C ARG A 75 -3.65 -12.84 32.76
N GLU A 76 -3.39 -14.00 33.33
CA GLU A 76 -2.66 -14.18 34.58
C GLU A 76 -1.15 -13.94 34.42
N GLU A 77 -0.61 -14.04 33.19
CA GLU A 77 0.82 -13.97 32.90
C GLU A 77 1.25 -12.62 32.28
N ILE A 78 0.32 -11.69 32.04
CA ILE A 78 0.60 -10.39 31.39
C ILE A 78 1.68 -9.59 32.14
N TRP A 79 1.79 -9.75 33.46
CA TRP A 79 2.78 -9.06 34.28
C TRP A 79 4.23 -9.31 33.83
N ARG A 80 4.51 -10.47 33.21
CA ARG A 80 5.85 -10.78 32.68
C ARG A 80 6.23 -9.91 31.50
N VAL A 81 5.26 -9.57 30.65
CA VAL A 81 5.46 -8.64 29.54
C VAL A 81 5.72 -7.24 30.09
N GLY A 82 4.92 -6.82 31.09
CA GLY A 82 5.14 -5.57 31.81
C GLY A 82 6.53 -5.47 32.46
N LEU A 83 6.99 -6.55 33.11
CA LEU A 83 8.34 -6.60 33.71
C LEU A 83 9.43 -6.54 32.64
N SER A 84 9.25 -7.25 31.53
CA SER A 84 10.21 -7.24 30.42
C SER A 84 10.33 -5.84 29.82
N VAL A 85 9.21 -5.16 29.58
CA VAL A 85 9.18 -3.78 29.09
C VAL A 85 9.82 -2.83 30.10
N ALA A 86 9.48 -2.93 31.38
CA ALA A 86 10.08 -2.08 32.43
C ALA A 86 11.59 -2.28 32.55
N MET A 87 12.07 -3.52 32.44
CA MET A 87 13.50 -3.82 32.46
C MET A 87 14.20 -3.19 31.25
N LEU A 88 13.60 -3.29 30.05
CA LEU A 88 14.11 -2.64 28.85
C LEU A 88 14.09 -1.11 28.96
N SER A 89 13.02 -0.51 29.48
CA SER A 89 12.93 0.94 29.73
C SER A 89 14.04 1.42 30.66
N LEU A 90 14.24 0.73 31.80
CA LEU A 90 15.32 1.02 32.74
C LEU A 90 16.70 0.92 32.08
N LEU A 91 16.95 -0.14 31.30
CA LEU A 91 18.21 -0.35 30.58
C LEU A 91 18.47 0.73 29.53
N LEU A 92 17.41 1.22 28.88
CA LEU A 92 17.48 2.31 27.90
C LEU A 92 17.51 3.69 28.55
N GLY A 93 17.26 3.80 29.85
CA GLY A 93 17.23 5.06 30.60
C GLY A 93 15.97 5.90 30.35
N ILE A 94 14.86 5.27 29.94
CA ILE A 94 13.55 5.88 29.71
C ILE A 94 12.61 5.53 30.87
#